data_AF-E6WN06-F1
#
_entry.id   AF-E6WN06-F1
#
_cell.length_a   1.000
_cell.length_b   1.000
_cell.length_c   1.000
_cell.angle_alpha   90.00
_cell.angle_beta   90.00
_cell.angle_gamma   90.00
#
_symmetry.space_group_name_H-M   'P 1'
#
loop_
_entity.id
_entity.type
_entity.pdbx_description
1 polymer ?
#
loop_
_entity_poly.entity_id
_entity_poly.type
_entity_poly.pdbx_seq_one_letter_code
_entity_poly.pdbx_strand_id
1 'polypeptide(L)'
;MDDQQRNQQFLSALGIKRPKLIRRINLTRLMAWEQILLIALYGRRQYQSDKGMHFHARMEVISTLRNSLYDAVTPYALRLLDDGCSFLTMMEQLREHLEEGKIEANIYHALKNDLERKQVAFARLDQPFAYPHYAIYIALTQFIHLCQHMLNNPAAEVICDALVERTLREIYAKETIFHLNRDKETPTFSALLKWFEGSTLPKPDVIAVVDAYMAEDMQNLHNFFVPSDSANLATDNRGGRNAENSTKRQSLIHTEIRRAEQRLIIDLDLMQLKNMILLGQNEEIGKWLGDVVQGQVAEQLKLPPLHTPAIEKASADKWQHACSVLQLNRIDSVPPRVAAILCNDMAHAHYRIHNSCDELHSYPNEAFSPKEAQLMTTWVIRHCLLGTGSPGDFGQSLYPLTVESSRLTANQQTAPRADPLMHEWANDADMATIQTRFKTRTRDCYKSLREVTHLVSQQMALARQQPYPLRTGFPPPLWLPEMSSEDVE
;
A
#
# COMPACT_ATOMS: atom_id res chain seq x y z
N MET A 1 3.55 -29.46 -24.00
CA MET A 1 4.64 -28.56 -23.55
C MET A 1 4.18 -27.96 -22.25
N ASP A 2 5.00 -28.03 -21.20
CA ASP A 2 4.68 -27.42 -19.91
C ASP A 2 4.53 -25.90 -20.06
N ASP A 3 3.56 -25.30 -19.37
CA ASP A 3 3.24 -23.87 -19.47
C ASP A 3 4.42 -23.00 -19.03
N GLN A 4 5.21 -23.47 -18.04
CA GLN A 4 6.44 -22.79 -17.63
C GLN A 4 7.50 -22.77 -18.73
N GLN A 5 7.66 -23.89 -19.44
CA GLN A 5 8.62 -24.00 -20.54
C GLN A 5 8.19 -23.13 -21.73
N ARG A 6 6.88 -23.06 -21.99
CA ARG A 6 6.28 -22.17 -23.00
C ARG A 6 6.54 -20.69 -22.67
N ASN A 7 6.25 -20.28 -21.44
CA ASN A 7 6.46 -18.90 -20.99
C ASN A 7 7.95 -18.50 -21.04
N GLN A 8 8.84 -19.42 -20.66
CA GLN A 8 10.29 -19.21 -20.73
C GLN A 8 10.77 -19.01 -22.19
N GLN A 9 10.26 -19.78 -23.14
CA GLN A 9 10.59 -19.62 -24.56
C GLN A 9 10.11 -18.27 -25.10
N PHE A 10 8.88 -17.87 -24.77
CA PHE A 10 8.35 -16.58 -25.18
C PHE A 10 9.15 -15.39 -24.63
N LEU A 11 9.48 -15.41 -23.33
CA LEU A 11 10.33 -14.39 -22.72
C LEU A 11 11.71 -14.33 -23.38
N SER A 12 12.27 -15.48 -23.75
CA SER A 12 13.58 -15.56 -24.41
C SER A 12 13.55 -14.90 -25.80
N ALA A 13 12.47 -15.06 -26.57
CA ALA A 13 12.28 -14.38 -27.86
C ALA A 13 12.14 -12.85 -27.73
N LEU A 14 11.69 -12.37 -26.56
CA LEU A 14 11.68 -10.96 -26.19
C LEU A 14 13.03 -10.46 -25.64
N GLY A 15 14.03 -11.34 -25.46
CA GLY A 15 15.30 -11.00 -24.81
C GLY A 15 15.17 -10.75 -23.29
N ILE A 16 14.06 -11.18 -22.67
CA ILE A 16 13.77 -10.97 -21.25
C ILE A 16 14.14 -12.23 -20.47
N LYS A 17 14.91 -12.06 -19.38
CA LYS A 17 15.26 -13.17 -18.48
C LYS A 17 14.19 -13.30 -17.39
N ARG A 18 13.50 -14.45 -17.31
CA ARG A 18 12.49 -14.74 -16.26
C ARG A 18 12.96 -14.41 -14.83
N PRO A 19 14.19 -14.76 -14.39
CA PRO A 19 14.66 -14.39 -13.06
C PRO A 19 14.71 -12.88 -12.79
N LYS A 20 14.86 -12.04 -13.83
CA LYS A 20 14.82 -10.57 -13.67
C LYS A 20 13.41 -10.07 -13.39
N LEU A 21 12.39 -10.63 -14.05
CA LEU A 21 10.99 -10.26 -13.80
C LEU A 21 10.54 -10.68 -12.40
N ILE A 22 10.87 -11.91 -11.98
CA ILE A 22 10.58 -12.39 -10.61
C ILE A 22 11.27 -11.50 -9.58
N ARG A 23 12.54 -11.14 -9.79
CA ARG A 23 13.26 -10.22 -8.91
C ARG A 23 12.57 -8.87 -8.81
N ARG A 24 12.08 -8.32 -9.93
CA ARG A 24 11.38 -7.04 -9.97
C ARG A 24 10.09 -7.06 -9.16
N ILE A 25 9.25 -8.08 -9.36
CA ILE A 25 8.02 -8.30 -8.57
C ILE A 25 8.35 -8.34 -7.07
N ASN A 26 9.37 -9.13 -6.68
CA ASN A 26 9.78 -9.24 -5.29
C ASN A 26 10.33 -7.92 -4.72
N LEU A 27 11.08 -7.13 -5.49
CA LEU A 27 11.59 -5.83 -5.04
C LEU A 27 10.46 -4.83 -4.80
N THR A 28 9.46 -4.79 -5.68
CA THR A 28 8.27 -3.96 -5.48
C THR A 28 7.50 -4.35 -4.22
N ARG A 29 7.34 -5.65 -3.96
CA ARG A 29 6.75 -6.13 -2.70
C ARG A 29 7.56 -5.73 -1.48
N LEU A 30 8.89 -5.80 -1.57
CA LEU A 30 9.77 -5.37 -0.48
C LEU A 30 9.65 -3.86 -0.23
N MET A 31 9.44 -3.06 -1.27
CA MET A 31 9.13 -1.63 -1.13
C MET A 31 7.83 -1.40 -0.37
N ALA A 32 6.76 -2.13 -0.71
CA ALA A 32 5.49 -2.06 0.03
C ALA A 32 5.66 -2.50 1.51
N TRP A 33 6.34 -3.62 1.76
CA TRP A 33 6.63 -4.09 3.12
C TRP A 33 7.47 -3.11 3.93
N GLU A 34 8.47 -2.48 3.31
CA GLU A 34 9.29 -1.45 3.94
C GLU A 34 8.41 -0.31 4.48
N GLN A 35 7.46 0.18 3.67
CA GLN A 35 6.56 1.27 4.08
C GLN A 35 5.64 0.85 5.23
N ILE A 36 4.97 -0.31 5.12
CA ILE A 36 4.07 -0.83 6.16
C ILE A 36 4.82 -1.03 7.49
N LEU A 37 6.00 -1.65 7.44
CA LEU A 37 6.78 -1.95 8.64
C LEU A 37 7.34 -0.68 9.29
N LEU A 38 7.76 0.32 8.51
CA LEU A 38 8.23 1.59 9.05
C LEU A 38 7.12 2.36 9.76
N ILE A 39 5.95 2.52 9.13
CA ILE A 39 4.82 3.23 9.77
C ILE A 39 4.32 2.46 10.99
N ALA A 40 4.29 1.12 10.94
CA ALA A 40 3.93 0.28 12.06
C ALA A 40 4.89 0.43 13.25
N LEU A 41 6.21 0.43 13.00
CA LEU A 41 7.21 0.66 14.04
C LEU A 41 7.12 2.08 14.59
N TYR A 42 6.98 3.08 13.72
CA TYR A 42 6.90 4.48 14.10
C TYR A 42 5.69 4.75 15.00
N GLY A 43 4.50 4.36 14.57
CA GLY A 43 3.26 4.55 15.32
C GLY A 43 3.34 3.93 16.71
N ARG A 44 3.88 2.72 16.82
CA ARG A 44 4.02 2.00 18.10
C ARG A 44 5.00 2.69 19.03
N ARG A 45 6.13 3.16 18.52
CA ARG A 45 7.10 3.93 19.33
C ARG A 45 6.57 5.28 19.74
N GLN A 46 5.77 5.92 18.91
CA GLN A 46 5.10 7.16 19.26
C GLN A 46 4.06 6.92 20.37
N TYR A 47 3.30 5.84 20.26
CA TYR A 47 2.32 5.41 21.24
C TYR A 47 2.96 5.12 22.61
N GLN A 48 4.15 4.51 22.63
CA GLN A 48 4.89 4.18 23.85
C GLN A 48 5.77 5.33 24.39
N SER A 49 5.78 6.50 23.75
CA SER A 49 6.65 7.61 24.14
C SER A 49 6.17 8.32 25.41
N ASP A 50 7.05 9.11 26.04
CA ASP A 50 6.73 9.92 27.22
C ASP A 50 5.60 10.94 26.95
N LYS A 51 5.47 11.39 25.70
CA LYS A 51 4.37 12.26 25.22
C LYS A 51 3.17 11.45 24.69
N GLY A 52 3.10 10.16 24.99
CA GLY A 52 2.11 9.21 24.48
C GLY A 52 0.67 9.66 24.71
N MET A 53 0.35 10.29 25.85
CA MET A 53 -1.02 10.72 26.15
C MET A 53 -1.62 11.66 25.09
N HIS A 54 -0.85 12.65 24.60
CA HIS A 54 -1.34 13.55 23.56
C HIS A 54 -1.51 12.83 22.21
N PHE A 55 -0.66 11.85 21.94
CA PHE A 55 -0.77 11.02 20.76
C PHE A 55 -1.99 10.08 20.83
N HIS A 56 -2.26 9.47 22.00
CA HIS A 56 -3.44 8.64 22.23
C HIS A 56 -4.73 9.43 22.02
N ALA A 57 -4.81 10.65 22.56
CA ALA A 57 -5.96 11.52 22.37
C ALA A 57 -6.20 11.85 20.89
N ARG A 58 -5.14 12.05 20.09
CA ARG A 58 -5.25 12.26 18.63
C ARG A 58 -5.73 10.99 17.90
N MET A 59 -5.26 9.81 18.31
CA MET A 59 -5.77 8.53 17.76
C MET A 59 -7.25 8.31 18.13
N GLU A 60 -7.69 8.77 19.30
CA GLU A 60 -9.10 8.68 19.71
C GLU A 60 -10.02 9.60 18.89
N VAL A 61 -9.51 10.78 18.46
CA VAL A 61 -10.23 11.61 17.47
C VAL A 61 -10.44 10.81 16.19
N ILE A 62 -9.39 10.20 15.64
CA ILE A 62 -9.50 9.41 14.40
C ILE A 62 -10.47 8.25 14.58
N SER A 63 -10.36 7.52 15.70
CA SER A 63 -11.29 6.43 16.02
C SER A 63 -12.74 6.89 16.02
N THR A 64 -13.00 8.11 16.52
CA THR A 64 -14.33 8.72 16.51
C THR A 64 -14.78 9.10 15.10
N LEU A 65 -13.91 9.74 14.32
CA LEU A 65 -14.16 10.16 12.94
C LEU A 65 -14.42 9.01 11.96
N ARG A 66 -14.03 7.77 12.31
CA ARG A 66 -14.34 6.57 11.50
C ARG A 66 -15.81 6.19 11.51
N ASN A 67 -16.63 6.78 12.39
CA ASN A 67 -18.07 6.61 12.34
C ASN A 67 -18.61 7.35 11.11
N SER A 68 -19.40 6.65 10.28
CA SER A 68 -19.95 7.22 9.03
C SER A 68 -20.85 8.44 9.25
N LEU A 69 -21.32 8.67 10.47
CA LEU A 69 -21.99 9.93 10.85
C LEU A 69 -21.11 11.17 10.61
N TYR A 70 -19.79 11.01 10.66
CA TYR A 70 -18.83 12.12 10.62
C TYR A 70 -18.10 12.25 9.27
N ASP A 71 -18.47 11.47 8.25
CA ASP A 71 -17.76 11.42 6.96
C ASP A 71 -17.59 12.81 6.33
N ALA A 72 -18.61 13.69 6.43
CA ALA A 72 -18.54 15.07 5.94
C ALA A 72 -17.52 15.96 6.65
N VAL A 73 -17.16 15.66 7.90
CA VAL A 73 -16.23 16.44 8.74
C VAL A 73 -14.83 15.84 8.76
N THR A 74 -14.73 14.52 8.53
CA THR A 74 -13.49 13.75 8.60
C THR A 74 -12.33 14.37 7.81
N PRO A 75 -12.49 14.79 6.53
CA PRO A 75 -11.40 15.39 5.77
C PRO A 75 -10.81 16.64 6.45
N TYR A 76 -11.67 17.55 6.92
CA TYR A 76 -11.25 18.77 7.62
C TYR A 76 -10.55 18.45 8.94
N ALA A 77 -11.16 17.58 9.76
CA ALA A 77 -10.60 17.26 11.07
C ALA A 77 -9.25 16.53 10.98
N LEU A 78 -9.08 15.60 10.04
CA LEU A 78 -7.81 14.92 9.80
C LEU A 78 -6.70 15.91 9.40
N ARG A 79 -7.05 16.91 8.58
CA ARG A 79 -6.13 17.94 8.14
C ARG A 79 -5.62 18.79 9.29
N LEU A 80 -6.54 19.25 10.15
CA LEU A 80 -6.20 20.01 11.34
C LEU A 80 -5.33 19.20 12.33
N LEU A 81 -5.53 17.88 12.38
CA LEU A 81 -4.65 17.00 13.15
C LEU A 81 -3.24 17.00 12.54
N ASP A 82 -3.11 16.80 11.23
CA ASP A 82 -1.84 16.74 10.50
C ASP A 82 -1.06 18.06 10.54
N ASP A 83 -1.75 19.21 10.54
CA ASP A 83 -1.17 20.54 10.77
C ASP A 83 -0.65 20.75 12.21
N GLY A 84 -0.93 19.80 13.10
CA GLY A 84 -0.48 19.81 14.48
C GLY A 84 -1.26 20.77 15.37
N CYS A 85 -2.47 21.19 14.99
CA CYS A 85 -3.32 22.08 15.79
C CYS A 85 -3.63 21.48 17.18
N SER A 86 -3.94 22.35 18.14
CA SER A 86 -4.43 21.92 19.46
C SER A 86 -5.90 21.48 19.37
N PHE A 87 -6.39 20.72 20.37
CA PHE A 87 -7.79 20.31 20.40
C PHE A 87 -8.77 21.50 20.36
N LEU A 88 -8.49 22.56 21.12
CA LEU A 88 -9.34 23.75 21.16
C LEU A 88 -9.38 24.45 19.80
N THR A 89 -8.21 24.66 19.19
CA THR A 89 -8.09 25.27 17.86
C THR A 89 -8.80 24.46 16.79
N MET A 90 -8.69 23.12 16.86
CA MET A 90 -9.40 22.23 15.95
C MET A 90 -10.93 22.42 16.08
N MET A 91 -11.47 22.45 17.30
CA MET A 91 -12.91 22.63 17.52
C MET A 91 -13.41 24.03 17.15
N GLU A 92 -12.57 25.05 17.25
CA GLU A 92 -12.85 26.42 16.80
C GLU A 92 -12.93 26.50 15.27
N GLN A 93 -11.95 25.95 14.55
CA GLN A 93 -11.94 25.95 13.08
C GLN A 93 -13.08 25.09 12.50
N LEU A 94 -13.41 23.96 13.13
CA LEU A 94 -14.60 23.19 12.76
C LEU A 94 -15.90 23.96 13.01
N ARG A 95 -15.94 24.87 14.01
CA ARG A 95 -17.09 25.76 14.23
C ARG A 95 -17.18 26.84 13.15
N GLU A 96 -16.07 27.38 12.69
CA GLU A 96 -16.06 28.31 11.55
C GLU A 96 -16.63 27.64 10.29
N HIS A 97 -16.27 26.39 10.02
CA HIS A 97 -16.84 25.62 8.89
C HIS A 97 -18.34 25.33 9.07
N LEU A 98 -18.82 25.23 10.31
CA LEU A 98 -20.26 25.19 10.61
C LEU A 98 -20.94 26.54 10.28
N GLU A 99 -20.34 27.66 10.67
CA GLU A 99 -20.86 29.02 10.40
C GLU A 99 -20.89 29.33 8.89
N GLU A 100 -19.92 28.81 8.13
CA GLU A 100 -19.86 28.87 6.67
C GLU A 100 -20.83 27.92 5.96
N GLY A 101 -21.52 27.03 6.69
CA GLY A 101 -22.44 26.05 6.13
C GLY A 101 -21.78 24.86 5.42
N LYS A 102 -20.46 24.65 5.63
CA LYS A 102 -19.72 23.48 5.11
C LYS A 102 -19.99 22.23 5.93
N ILE A 103 -20.40 22.37 7.19
CA ILE A 103 -20.72 21.28 8.12
C ILE A 103 -22.13 21.47 8.68
N GLU A 104 -22.92 20.41 8.77
CA GLU A 104 -24.23 20.47 9.42
C GLU A 104 -24.12 20.58 10.96
N ALA A 105 -24.99 21.37 11.59
CA ALA A 105 -24.96 21.65 13.03
C ALA A 105 -25.11 20.40 13.92
N ASN A 106 -26.01 19.49 13.54
CA ASN A 106 -26.20 18.18 14.16
C ASN A 106 -24.90 17.36 14.18
N ILE A 107 -24.15 17.32 13.07
CA ILE A 107 -22.90 16.56 12.93
C ILE A 107 -21.81 17.16 13.82
N TYR A 108 -21.63 18.49 13.78
CA TYR A 108 -20.67 19.19 14.65
C TYR A 108 -20.95 18.94 16.13
N HIS A 109 -22.21 19.10 16.57
CA HIS A 109 -22.58 18.90 17.97
C HIS A 109 -22.46 17.44 18.40
N ALA A 110 -22.79 16.48 17.54
CA ALA A 110 -22.60 15.05 17.82
C ALA A 110 -21.11 14.73 18.01
N LEU A 111 -20.25 15.18 17.08
CA LEU A 111 -18.80 14.96 17.16
C LEU A 111 -18.23 15.56 18.45
N LYS A 112 -18.58 16.82 18.74
CA LYS A 112 -18.15 17.51 19.96
C LYS A 112 -18.54 16.72 21.22
N ASN A 113 -19.81 16.32 21.31
CA ASN A 113 -20.32 15.58 22.47
C ASN A 113 -19.61 14.23 22.65
N ASP A 114 -19.33 13.51 21.57
CA ASP A 114 -18.62 12.23 21.65
C ASP A 114 -17.17 12.39 22.07
N LEU A 115 -16.47 13.41 21.56
CA LEU A 115 -15.10 13.74 21.99
C LEU A 115 -15.04 14.19 23.45
N GLU A 116 -16.02 14.96 23.92
CA GLU A 116 -16.15 15.37 25.32
C GLU A 116 -16.44 14.17 26.25
N ARG A 117 -17.35 13.26 25.86
CA ARG A 117 -17.63 12.02 26.61
C ARG A 117 -16.39 11.14 26.74
N LYS A 118 -15.57 11.09 25.68
CA LYS A 118 -14.29 10.38 25.65
C LYS A 118 -13.15 11.14 26.32
N GLN A 119 -13.41 12.35 26.85
CA GLN A 119 -12.43 13.21 27.53
C GLN A 119 -11.19 13.50 26.68
N VAL A 120 -11.38 13.68 25.38
CA VAL A 120 -10.29 13.93 24.43
C VAL A 120 -9.75 15.34 24.62
N ALA A 121 -8.45 15.45 24.91
CA ALA A 121 -7.74 16.72 24.95
C ALA A 121 -6.26 16.52 24.56
N PHE A 122 -5.74 17.41 23.72
CA PHE A 122 -4.32 17.39 23.33
C PHE A 122 -3.77 18.78 23.02
N ALA A 123 -2.48 18.93 23.29
CA ALA A 123 -1.74 20.15 23.00
C ALA A 123 -1.37 20.24 21.50
N ARG A 124 -1.00 21.46 21.09
CA ARG A 124 -0.37 21.70 19.79
C ARG A 124 0.94 20.91 19.69
N LEU A 125 1.25 20.41 18.50
CA LEU A 125 2.54 19.77 18.24
C LEU A 125 3.63 20.82 18.01
N ASP A 126 4.78 20.62 18.65
CA ASP A 126 6.00 21.40 18.40
C ASP A 126 6.61 21.03 17.03
N GLN A 127 6.45 19.77 16.63
CA GLN A 127 6.93 19.22 15.37
C GLN A 127 5.88 18.26 14.79
N PRO A 128 5.62 18.29 13.48
CA PRO A 128 4.68 17.38 12.83
C PRO A 128 5.18 15.93 12.93
N PHE A 129 4.24 14.99 12.92
CA PHE A 129 4.58 13.58 12.81
C PHE A 129 5.14 13.26 11.41
N ALA A 130 5.92 12.19 11.32
CA ALA A 130 6.54 11.79 10.06
C ALA A 130 5.55 11.15 9.06
N TYR A 131 4.35 10.80 9.52
CA TYR A 131 3.27 10.21 8.72
C TYR A 131 1.94 10.90 9.07
N PRO A 132 0.97 10.90 8.14
CA PRO A 132 -0.40 11.34 8.42
C PRO A 132 -1.01 10.56 9.59
N HIS A 133 -1.78 11.23 10.45
CA HIS A 133 -2.33 10.60 11.65
C HIS A 133 -3.24 9.42 11.31
N TYR A 134 -4.04 9.52 10.24
CA TYR A 134 -4.90 8.43 9.79
C TYR A 134 -4.10 7.19 9.38
N ALA A 135 -3.01 7.38 8.63
CA ALA A 135 -2.15 6.28 8.21
C ALA A 135 -1.50 5.59 9.42
N ILE A 136 -1.05 6.37 10.41
CA ILE A 136 -0.52 5.84 11.67
C ILE A 136 -1.60 5.05 12.42
N TYR A 137 -2.81 5.58 12.50
CA TYR A 137 -3.95 4.90 13.12
C TYR A 137 -4.19 3.54 12.45
N ILE A 138 -4.30 3.48 11.12
CA ILE A 138 -4.50 2.23 10.37
C ILE A 138 -3.35 1.23 10.62
N ALA A 139 -2.10 1.69 10.63
CA ALA A 139 -0.95 0.84 10.93
C ALA A 139 -0.92 0.29 12.37
N LEU A 140 -1.58 0.97 13.30
CA LEU A 140 -1.78 0.52 14.68
C LEU A 140 -2.99 -0.40 14.80
N THR A 141 -4.09 -0.08 14.12
CA THR A 141 -5.39 -0.74 14.31
C THR A 141 -5.73 -1.84 13.32
N GLN A 142 -5.04 -1.94 12.20
CA GLN A 142 -5.37 -2.90 11.14
C GLN A 142 -4.13 -3.65 10.66
N PHE A 143 -3.08 -3.72 11.49
CA PHE A 143 -1.79 -4.31 11.10
C PHE A 143 -1.92 -5.76 10.62
N ILE A 144 -2.78 -6.57 11.26
CA ILE A 144 -3.02 -7.95 10.83
C ILE A 144 -3.66 -7.97 9.44
N HIS A 145 -4.68 -7.14 9.18
CA HIS A 145 -5.31 -7.05 7.86
C HIS A 145 -4.37 -6.55 6.77
N LEU A 146 -3.51 -5.56 7.08
CA LEU A 146 -2.46 -5.12 6.17
C LEU A 146 -1.50 -6.26 5.82
N CYS A 147 -1.08 -7.05 6.81
CA CYS A 147 -0.24 -8.23 6.60
C CYS A 147 -0.98 -9.30 5.79
N GLN A 148 -2.25 -9.56 6.07
CA GLN A 148 -3.08 -10.51 5.31
C GLN A 148 -3.17 -10.10 3.84
N HIS A 149 -3.44 -8.82 3.56
CA HIS A 149 -3.50 -8.30 2.19
C HIS A 149 -2.20 -8.60 1.45
N MET A 150 -1.06 -8.24 2.06
CA MET A 150 0.27 -8.45 1.45
C MET A 150 0.66 -9.92 1.29
N LEU A 151 0.28 -10.79 2.23
CA LEU A 151 0.59 -12.23 2.22
C LEU A 151 -0.38 -13.05 1.36
N ASN A 152 -1.59 -12.56 1.09
CA ASN A 152 -2.55 -13.24 0.22
C ASN A 152 -2.16 -13.13 -1.27
N ASN A 153 -1.19 -12.29 -1.61
CA ASN A 153 -0.75 -12.13 -2.98
C ASN A 153 0.05 -13.37 -3.44
N PRO A 154 -0.23 -13.94 -4.63
CA PRO A 154 0.42 -15.18 -5.09
C PRO A 154 1.95 -15.06 -5.14
N ALA A 155 2.67 -16.17 -5.11
CA ALA A 155 4.13 -16.14 -5.29
C ALA A 155 4.54 -15.41 -6.58
N ALA A 156 5.71 -14.74 -6.57
CA ALA A 156 6.15 -13.93 -7.69
C ALA A 156 6.29 -14.72 -8.99
N GLU A 157 6.64 -16.00 -8.91
CA GLU A 157 6.67 -16.95 -10.03
C GLU A 157 5.29 -17.09 -10.67
N VAL A 158 4.25 -17.25 -9.86
CA VAL A 158 2.86 -17.45 -10.31
C VAL A 158 2.35 -16.20 -11.00
N ILE A 159 2.63 -15.02 -10.43
CA ILE A 159 2.27 -13.73 -11.04
C ILE A 159 3.00 -13.55 -12.36
N CYS A 160 4.31 -13.81 -12.39
CA CYS A 160 5.10 -13.71 -13.61
C CYS A 160 4.51 -14.60 -14.72
N ASP A 161 4.21 -15.86 -14.41
CA ASP A 161 3.68 -16.81 -15.39
C ASP A 161 2.26 -16.41 -15.86
N ALA A 162 1.40 -15.96 -14.96
CA ALA A 162 0.04 -15.51 -15.29
C ALA A 162 0.04 -14.25 -16.19
N LEU A 163 0.90 -13.27 -15.91
CA LEU A 163 1.01 -12.04 -16.70
C LEU A 163 1.62 -12.31 -18.08
N VAL A 164 2.60 -13.20 -18.15
CA VAL A 164 3.16 -13.66 -19.44
C VAL A 164 2.12 -14.39 -20.26
N GLU A 165 1.35 -15.28 -19.64
CA GLU A 165 0.29 -16.01 -20.32
C GLU A 165 -0.83 -15.08 -20.82
N ARG A 166 -1.23 -14.09 -20.01
CA ARG A 166 -2.18 -13.05 -20.43
C ARG A 166 -1.67 -12.32 -21.67
N THR A 167 -0.40 -11.89 -21.64
CA THR A 167 0.23 -11.19 -22.77
C THR A 167 0.25 -12.07 -24.02
N LEU A 168 0.59 -13.36 -23.87
CA LEU A 168 0.54 -14.34 -24.95
C LEU A 168 -0.87 -14.47 -25.54
N ARG A 169 -1.91 -14.60 -24.70
CA ARG A 169 -3.31 -14.71 -25.14
C ARG A 169 -3.77 -13.47 -25.92
N GLU A 170 -3.36 -12.28 -25.50
CA GLU A 170 -3.66 -11.04 -26.21
C GLU A 170 -3.01 -10.98 -27.61
N ILE A 171 -1.77 -11.48 -27.74
CA ILE A 171 -1.09 -11.62 -29.04
C ILE A 171 -1.81 -12.65 -29.90
N TYR A 172 -2.12 -13.81 -29.33
CA TYR A 172 -2.88 -14.88 -30.00
C TYR A 172 -4.21 -14.37 -30.54
N ALA A 173 -4.96 -13.60 -29.75
CA ALA A 173 -6.22 -13.02 -30.20
C ALA A 173 -6.03 -12.09 -31.41
N LYS A 174 -5.00 -11.23 -31.39
CA LYS A 174 -4.66 -10.35 -32.51
C LYS A 174 -4.26 -11.13 -33.76
N GLU A 175 -3.45 -12.18 -33.61
CA GLU A 175 -3.01 -13.02 -34.73
C GLU A 175 -4.17 -13.86 -35.30
N THR A 176 -5.05 -14.37 -34.44
CA THR A 176 -6.21 -15.16 -34.87
C THR A 176 -7.19 -14.31 -35.66
N ILE A 177 -7.43 -13.05 -35.26
CA ILE A 177 -8.19 -12.08 -36.07
C ILE A 177 -7.50 -11.84 -37.43
N PHE A 178 -6.18 -11.76 -37.46
CA PHE A 178 -5.41 -11.60 -38.70
C PHE A 178 -5.52 -12.82 -39.64
N HIS A 179 -5.51 -14.05 -39.10
CA HIS A 179 -5.62 -15.30 -39.89
C HIS A 179 -7.06 -15.69 -40.24
N LEU A 180 -8.05 -15.37 -39.40
CA LEU A 180 -9.47 -15.51 -39.72
C LEU A 180 -9.86 -14.67 -40.95
N ASN A 181 -9.22 -13.51 -41.14
CA ASN A 181 -9.37 -12.69 -42.35
C ASN A 181 -8.66 -13.29 -43.60
N ARG A 182 -7.96 -14.41 -43.47
CA ARG A 182 -7.16 -15.05 -44.53
C ARG A 182 -7.47 -16.55 -44.73
N ASP A 183 -8.56 -17.07 -44.17
CA ASP A 183 -8.98 -18.48 -44.26
C ASP A 183 -7.85 -19.49 -43.93
N LYS A 184 -7.17 -19.31 -42.79
CA LYS A 184 -6.13 -20.25 -42.32
C LYS A 184 -6.47 -20.86 -40.96
N GLU A 185 -6.00 -22.09 -40.76
CA GLU A 185 -6.08 -22.83 -39.49
C GLU A 185 -5.47 -22.03 -38.33
N THR A 186 -5.95 -22.30 -37.11
CA THR A 186 -5.42 -21.71 -35.87
C THR A 186 -3.91 -21.93 -35.73
N PRO A 187 -3.10 -20.87 -35.48
CA PRO A 187 -1.65 -20.98 -35.45
C PRO A 187 -1.15 -21.78 -34.23
N THR A 188 -0.19 -22.68 -34.45
CA THR A 188 0.53 -23.37 -33.36
C THR A 188 1.47 -22.40 -32.63
N PHE A 189 1.86 -22.68 -31.37
CA PHE A 189 2.81 -21.85 -30.62
C PHE A 189 4.16 -21.66 -31.32
N SER A 190 4.69 -22.71 -31.95
CA SER A 190 5.93 -22.63 -32.72
C SER A 190 5.77 -21.70 -33.94
N ALA A 191 4.61 -21.74 -34.61
CA ALA A 191 4.31 -20.84 -35.71
C ALA A 191 4.14 -19.40 -35.23
N LEU A 192 3.45 -19.17 -34.11
CA LEU A 192 3.27 -17.86 -33.51
C LEU A 192 4.61 -17.24 -33.10
N LEU A 193 5.50 -18.01 -32.46
CA LEU A 193 6.83 -17.53 -32.08
C LEU A 193 7.67 -17.13 -33.30
N LYS A 194 7.69 -17.95 -34.35
CA LYS A 194 8.40 -17.64 -35.59
C LYS A 194 7.83 -16.42 -36.29
N TRP A 195 6.50 -16.31 -36.34
CA TRP A 195 5.83 -15.13 -36.87
C TRP A 195 6.19 -13.89 -36.05
N PHE A 196 6.12 -13.99 -34.73
CA PHE A 196 6.41 -12.92 -33.80
C PHE A 196 7.87 -12.42 -33.90
N GLU A 197 8.83 -13.34 -33.95
CA GLU A 197 10.27 -13.05 -34.14
C GLU A 197 10.55 -12.40 -35.50
N GLY A 198 9.82 -12.80 -36.55
CA GLY A 198 9.94 -12.24 -37.89
C GLY A 198 9.06 -11.02 -38.17
N SER A 199 8.18 -10.64 -37.23
CA SER A 199 7.24 -9.54 -37.43
C SER A 199 7.93 -8.17 -37.27
N THR A 200 7.49 -7.19 -38.06
CA THR A 200 7.85 -5.78 -37.88
C THR A 200 6.94 -5.06 -36.88
N LEU A 201 6.04 -5.80 -36.23
CA LEU A 201 5.09 -5.24 -35.27
C LEU A 201 5.82 -4.84 -33.98
N PRO A 202 5.29 -3.84 -33.24
CA PRO A 202 5.82 -3.51 -31.92
C PRO A 202 5.77 -4.74 -31.02
N LYS A 203 6.92 -5.10 -30.44
CA LYS A 203 6.98 -6.17 -29.44
C LYS A 203 6.20 -5.75 -28.18
N PRO A 204 5.43 -6.65 -27.55
CA PRO A 204 4.70 -6.34 -26.34
C PRO A 204 5.67 -6.06 -25.21
N ASP A 205 5.34 -5.05 -24.41
CA ASP A 205 6.15 -4.62 -23.29
C ASP A 205 5.73 -5.37 -22.03
N VAL A 206 6.20 -6.60 -21.89
CA VAL A 206 5.92 -7.46 -20.72
C VAL A 206 6.37 -6.78 -19.41
N ILE A 207 7.41 -5.95 -19.44
CA ILE A 207 7.88 -5.22 -18.25
C ILE A 207 6.82 -4.19 -17.83
N ALA A 208 6.28 -3.42 -18.78
CA ALA A 208 5.22 -2.46 -18.49
C ALA A 208 3.95 -3.14 -17.96
N VAL A 209 3.59 -4.32 -18.46
CA VAL A 209 2.46 -5.10 -17.94
C VAL A 209 2.69 -5.52 -16.48
N VAL A 210 3.90 -5.97 -16.14
CA VAL A 210 4.28 -6.30 -14.76
C VAL A 210 4.24 -5.07 -13.87
N ASP A 211 4.78 -3.94 -14.32
CA ASP A 211 4.78 -2.69 -13.56
C ASP A 211 3.37 -2.17 -13.31
N ALA A 212 2.50 -2.21 -14.31
CA ALA A 212 1.11 -1.79 -14.17
C ALA A 212 0.35 -2.66 -13.15
N TYR A 213 0.52 -3.98 -13.20
CA TYR A 213 -0.08 -4.88 -12.21
C TYR A 213 0.45 -4.62 -10.80
N MET A 214 1.75 -4.37 -10.66
CA MET A 214 2.36 -4.04 -9.37
C MET A 214 1.92 -2.67 -8.83
N ALA A 215 1.74 -1.68 -9.71
CA ALA A 215 1.20 -0.38 -9.35
C ALA A 215 -0.22 -0.49 -8.81
N GLU A 216 -1.07 -1.29 -9.48
CA GLU A 216 -2.44 -1.58 -9.04
C GLU A 216 -2.46 -2.28 -7.67
N ASP A 217 -1.61 -3.29 -7.48
CA ASP A 217 -1.46 -3.99 -6.20
C ASP A 217 -1.04 -3.03 -5.07
N MET A 218 -0.06 -2.16 -5.33
CA MET A 218 0.34 -1.13 -4.37
C MET A 218 -0.75 -0.10 -4.10
N GLN A 219 -1.53 0.29 -5.12
CA GLN A 219 -2.65 1.22 -4.93
C GLN A 219 -3.73 0.59 -4.05
N ASN A 220 -4.04 -0.69 -4.24
CA ASN A 220 -4.98 -1.43 -3.39
C ASN A 220 -4.53 -1.44 -1.93
N LEU A 221 -3.23 -1.60 -1.68
CA LEU A 221 -2.64 -1.43 -0.36
C LEU A 221 -2.79 0.02 0.15
N HIS A 222 -2.49 1.01 -0.69
CA HIS A 222 -2.53 2.42 -0.30
C HIS A 222 -3.93 2.84 0.14
N ASN A 223 -4.97 2.32 -0.52
CA ASN A 223 -6.38 2.58 -0.19
C ASN A 223 -6.76 2.21 1.26
N PHE A 224 -6.02 1.33 1.95
CA PHE A 224 -6.23 1.09 3.39
C PHE A 224 -5.90 2.31 4.25
N PHE A 225 -4.97 3.14 3.80
CA PHE A 225 -4.47 4.31 4.51
C PHE A 225 -5.21 5.59 4.13
N VAL A 226 -6.33 5.46 3.41
CA VAL A 226 -7.16 6.58 2.97
C VAL A 226 -8.59 6.43 3.53
N PRO A 227 -9.21 7.48 4.10
CA PRO A 227 -10.60 7.44 4.55
C PRO A 227 -11.57 7.13 3.40
N SER A 228 -12.58 6.29 3.67
CA SER A 228 -13.39 5.58 2.67
C SER A 228 -14.27 6.43 1.74
N ASP A 229 -14.31 7.75 1.88
CA ASP A 229 -15.07 8.65 1.00
C ASP A 229 -14.25 9.43 -0.04
N SER A 230 -12.92 9.25 -0.08
CA SER A 230 -12.16 9.51 -1.32
C SER A 230 -12.33 8.38 -2.36
N ALA A 231 -12.78 7.20 -1.91
CA ALA A 231 -12.95 6.00 -2.73
C ALA A 231 -14.33 5.92 -3.42
N ASN A 232 -15.35 6.64 -2.95
CA ASN A 232 -16.68 6.64 -3.59
C ASN A 232 -16.76 7.46 -4.88
N LEU A 233 -15.70 8.18 -5.22
CA LEU A 233 -15.48 8.64 -6.58
C LEU A 233 -14.94 7.51 -7.48
N ALA A 234 -14.32 6.45 -6.93
CA ALA A 234 -13.56 5.43 -7.67
C ALA A 234 -14.30 4.09 -7.89
N THR A 235 -15.41 3.83 -7.23
CA THR A 235 -16.14 2.56 -7.36
C THR A 235 -17.57 2.74 -7.82
N ASP A 236 -17.72 3.10 -9.10
CA ASP A 236 -18.83 2.59 -9.89
C ASP A 236 -18.25 1.57 -10.87
N ASN A 237 -18.10 0.32 -10.41
CA ASN A 237 -17.85 -0.86 -11.27
C ASN A 237 -18.02 -2.16 -10.47
N ARG A 238 -19.27 -2.45 -10.07
CA ARG A 238 -19.75 -3.84 -10.01
C ARG A 238 -20.56 -4.11 -11.27
N GLY A 239 -19.85 -4.46 -12.34
CA GLY A 239 -20.45 -4.87 -13.61
C GLY A 239 -19.36 -5.16 -14.63
N GLY A 240 -19.28 -6.41 -15.08
CA GLY A 240 -18.26 -6.82 -16.05
C GLY A 240 -18.33 -6.05 -17.38
N ARG A 241 -17.20 -6.08 -18.09
CA ARG A 241 -16.93 -5.60 -19.46
C ARG A 241 -16.69 -4.10 -19.61
N ASN A 242 -15.41 -3.70 -19.49
CA ASN A 242 -14.60 -3.12 -20.58
C ASN A 242 -13.31 -2.54 -19.97
N ALA A 243 -12.19 -3.25 -20.18
CA ALA A 243 -10.87 -2.87 -19.70
C ALA A 243 -10.20 -1.78 -20.57
N GLU A 244 -10.93 -0.73 -20.94
CA GLU A 244 -10.41 0.30 -21.85
C GLU A 244 -10.54 1.75 -21.36
N ASN A 245 -10.97 2.03 -20.12
CA ASN A 245 -11.09 3.42 -19.67
C ASN A 245 -10.73 3.73 -18.20
N SER A 246 -10.07 2.82 -17.46
CA SER A 246 -9.59 3.12 -16.10
C SER A 246 -8.31 3.97 -16.05
N THR A 247 -7.67 4.27 -17.18
CA THR A 247 -6.49 5.14 -17.28
C THR A 247 -6.77 6.64 -17.11
N LYS A 248 -8.03 7.05 -16.91
CA LYS A 248 -8.43 8.48 -16.85
C LYS A 248 -8.27 9.16 -15.48
N ARG A 249 -7.69 8.50 -14.47
CA ARG A 249 -7.51 9.11 -13.13
C ARG A 249 -6.10 9.52 -12.73
N GLN A 250 -5.15 9.48 -13.65
CA GLN A 250 -3.78 9.95 -13.39
C GLN A 250 -3.23 10.82 -14.52
N SER A 251 -4.07 11.55 -15.26
CA SER A 251 -3.53 12.58 -16.12
C SER A 251 -3.18 13.79 -15.25
N LEU A 252 -1.88 13.95 -14.98
CA LEU A 252 -1.25 15.16 -14.44
C LEU A 252 -1.66 16.45 -15.21
N ILE A 253 -2.27 16.32 -16.39
CA ILE A 253 -2.63 17.41 -17.28
C ILE A 253 -4.02 17.24 -17.90
N HIS A 254 -4.80 18.32 -17.91
CA HIS A 254 -5.79 18.56 -18.97
C HIS A 254 -5.13 19.40 -20.06
N THR A 255 -4.97 18.85 -21.27
CA THR A 255 -4.43 19.60 -22.41
C THR A 255 -5.59 19.95 -23.34
N GLU A 256 -5.79 21.25 -23.57
CA GLU A 256 -6.77 21.73 -24.55
C GLU A 256 -6.04 22.52 -25.65
N ILE A 257 -6.20 22.08 -26.90
CA ILE A 257 -5.77 22.87 -28.06
C ILE A 257 -6.95 23.68 -28.55
N ARG A 258 -6.96 24.98 -28.21
CA ARG A 258 -7.95 25.91 -28.78
C ARG A 258 -7.53 26.30 -30.18
N ARG A 259 -8.16 25.65 -31.17
CA ARG A 259 -7.88 25.82 -32.61
C ARG A 259 -7.96 27.27 -33.12
N ALA A 260 -8.67 28.15 -32.41
CA ALA A 260 -8.82 29.55 -32.79
C ALA A 260 -7.55 30.41 -32.55
N GLU A 261 -6.62 30.00 -31.68
CA GLU A 261 -5.52 30.87 -31.21
C GLU A 261 -4.09 30.34 -31.44
N GLN A 262 -3.91 29.14 -32.01
CA GLN A 262 -2.59 28.45 -32.08
C GLN A 262 -1.85 28.39 -30.73
N ARG A 263 -2.59 28.25 -29.62
CA ARG A 263 -2.03 28.12 -28.27
C ARG A 263 -2.29 26.72 -27.73
N LEU A 264 -1.25 26.11 -27.19
CA LEU A 264 -1.34 24.89 -26.38
C LEU A 264 -1.56 25.32 -24.94
N ILE A 265 -2.71 24.95 -24.36
CA ILE A 265 -3.00 25.15 -22.94
C ILE A 265 -2.73 23.83 -22.22
N ILE A 266 -1.89 23.89 -21.19
CA ILE A 266 -1.49 22.76 -20.35
C ILE A 266 -1.97 23.08 -18.93
N ASP A 267 -3.10 22.52 -18.52
CA ASP A 267 -3.60 22.67 -17.16
C ASP A 267 -2.95 21.60 -16.29
N LEU A 268 -2.07 22.03 -15.39
CA LEU A 268 -1.34 21.14 -14.49
C LEU A 268 -2.09 20.96 -13.18
N ASP A 269 -2.21 19.72 -12.72
CA ASP A 269 -2.57 19.47 -11.34
C ASP A 269 -1.42 19.95 -10.44
N LEU A 270 -1.62 21.12 -9.82
CA LEU A 270 -0.66 21.78 -8.93
C LEU A 270 -0.24 20.87 -7.76
N MET A 271 -1.10 19.92 -7.36
CA MET A 271 -0.89 19.02 -6.24
C MET A 271 0.02 17.87 -6.61
N GLN A 272 -0.23 17.24 -7.75
CA GLN A 272 0.68 16.22 -8.29
C GLN A 272 2.05 16.84 -8.62
N LEU A 273 2.07 18.07 -9.13
CA LEU A 273 3.31 18.81 -9.36
C LEU A 273 4.10 19.06 -8.07
N LYS A 274 3.45 19.52 -6.99
CA LYS A 274 4.08 19.66 -5.67
C LYS A 274 4.65 18.33 -5.16
N ASN A 275 3.91 17.23 -5.30
CA ASN A 275 4.36 15.91 -4.89
C ASN A 275 5.60 15.44 -5.66
N MET A 276 5.61 15.65 -6.98
CA MET A 276 6.78 15.38 -7.82
C MET A 276 8.00 16.22 -7.39
N ILE A 277 7.81 17.51 -7.11
CA ILE A 277 8.88 18.39 -6.61
C ILE A 277 9.41 17.88 -5.24
N LEU A 278 8.51 17.52 -4.32
CA LEU A 278 8.86 17.00 -2.99
C LEU A 278 9.64 15.68 -3.05
N LEU A 279 9.41 14.88 -4.08
CA LEU A 279 10.11 13.63 -4.37
C LEU A 279 11.38 13.83 -5.22
N GLY A 280 11.83 15.08 -5.40
CA GLY A 280 13.07 15.39 -6.11
C GLY A 280 13.00 15.18 -7.63
N GLN A 281 11.80 15.07 -8.21
CA GLN A 281 11.56 14.75 -9.62
C GLN A 281 11.66 15.96 -10.55
N ASN A 282 12.47 16.97 -10.21
CA ASN A 282 12.52 18.23 -10.94
C ASN A 282 12.95 18.04 -12.41
N GLU A 283 13.94 17.18 -12.67
CA GLU A 283 14.39 16.86 -14.03
C GLU A 283 13.36 16.05 -14.82
N GLU A 284 12.62 15.21 -14.12
CA GLU A 284 11.56 14.39 -14.69
C GLU A 284 10.42 15.31 -15.15
N ILE A 285 9.94 16.25 -14.32
CA ILE A 285 8.88 17.20 -14.67
C ILE A 285 9.18 17.88 -16.01
N GLY A 286 10.42 18.35 -16.22
CA GLY A 286 10.84 18.96 -17.48
C GLY A 286 10.79 18.02 -18.68
N LYS A 287 11.24 16.77 -18.53
CA LYS A 287 11.15 15.74 -19.59
C LYS A 287 9.70 15.45 -19.96
N TRP A 288 8.83 15.33 -18.97
CA TRP A 288 7.43 14.99 -19.19
C TRP A 288 6.62 16.14 -19.80
N LEU A 289 6.86 17.40 -19.38
CA LEU A 289 6.32 18.55 -20.09
C LEU A 289 6.79 18.56 -21.54
N GLY A 290 8.06 18.22 -21.78
CA GLY A 290 8.63 18.04 -23.11
C GLY A 290 7.90 16.98 -23.94
N ASP A 291 7.64 15.80 -23.36
CA ASP A 291 6.95 14.69 -24.03
C ASP A 291 5.50 15.04 -24.38
N VAL A 292 4.79 15.75 -23.49
CA VAL A 292 3.40 16.18 -23.74
C VAL A 292 3.35 17.20 -24.88
N VAL A 293 4.25 18.19 -24.85
CA VAL A 293 4.37 19.18 -25.91
C VAL A 293 4.74 18.51 -27.23
N GLN A 294 5.72 17.58 -27.22
CA GLN A 294 6.14 16.85 -28.42
C GLN A 294 5.02 15.97 -28.99
N GLY A 295 4.29 15.24 -28.15
CA GLY A 295 3.19 14.37 -28.58
C GLY A 295 2.06 15.16 -29.26
N GLN A 296 1.64 16.26 -28.65
CA GLN A 296 0.59 17.13 -29.19
C GLN A 296 1.02 17.86 -30.48
N VAL A 297 2.28 18.27 -30.58
CA VAL A 297 2.85 18.86 -31.80
C VAL A 297 3.03 17.81 -32.91
N ALA A 298 3.44 16.59 -32.57
CA ALA A 298 3.58 15.48 -33.51
C ALA A 298 2.22 15.04 -34.10
N GLU A 299 1.16 15.02 -33.28
CA GLU A 299 -0.23 14.79 -33.73
C GLU A 299 -0.70 15.87 -34.73
N GLN A 300 -0.36 17.14 -34.51
CA GLN A 300 -0.65 18.21 -35.48
C GLN A 300 0.14 18.07 -36.78
N LEU A 301 1.42 17.70 -36.72
CA LEU A 301 2.31 17.60 -37.87
C LEU A 301 2.23 16.26 -38.62
N LYS A 302 1.42 15.30 -38.14
CA LYS A 302 1.33 13.91 -38.64
C LYS A 302 2.70 13.23 -38.76
N LEU A 303 3.63 13.60 -37.88
CA LEU A 303 4.93 12.96 -37.83
C LEU A 303 4.75 11.56 -37.25
N PRO A 304 5.48 10.53 -37.75
CA PRO A 304 5.47 9.23 -37.11
C PRO A 304 5.87 9.40 -35.64
N PRO A 305 5.26 8.68 -34.70
CA PRO A 305 5.61 8.79 -33.28
C PRO A 305 7.09 8.44 -33.13
N LEU A 306 7.91 9.48 -32.91
CA LEU A 306 9.31 9.34 -32.58
C LEU A 306 9.34 8.69 -31.20
N HIS A 307 10.03 7.55 -31.15
CA HIS A 307 10.22 6.68 -29.99
C HIS A 307 9.81 7.30 -28.65
N THR A 308 8.80 6.70 -28.01
CA THR A 308 8.57 6.88 -26.58
C THR A 308 9.90 6.62 -25.88
N PRO A 309 10.47 7.61 -25.17
CA PRO A 309 11.78 7.46 -24.59
C PRO A 309 11.76 6.25 -23.68
N ALA A 310 12.74 5.36 -23.87
CA ALA A 310 13.02 4.21 -23.01
C ALA A 310 13.44 4.61 -21.57
N ILE A 311 13.18 5.86 -21.16
CA ILE A 311 13.58 6.49 -19.92
C ILE A 311 12.35 6.47 -19.02
N GLU A 312 12.01 5.33 -18.43
CA GLU A 312 11.73 5.24 -16.99
C GLU A 312 11.62 3.79 -16.48
N LYS A 313 12.19 2.84 -17.22
CA LYS A 313 11.99 1.39 -17.00
C LYS A 313 12.76 0.79 -15.81
N ALA A 314 13.18 1.59 -14.82
CA ALA A 314 14.01 1.12 -13.71
C ALA A 314 13.78 1.84 -12.36
N SER A 315 12.62 2.48 -12.15
CA SER A 315 12.38 3.33 -10.98
C SER A 315 12.17 2.53 -9.69
N ALA A 316 11.27 1.53 -9.65
CA ALA A 316 11.00 0.76 -8.41
C ALA A 316 12.21 -0.06 -7.92
N ASP A 317 12.91 -0.74 -8.84
CA ASP A 317 14.10 -1.53 -8.50
C ASP A 317 15.22 -0.65 -7.92
N LYS A 318 15.51 0.48 -8.57
CA LYS A 318 16.54 1.43 -8.10
C LYS A 318 16.13 2.08 -6.78
N TRP A 319 14.85 2.45 -6.67
CA TRP A 319 14.32 3.03 -5.45
C TRP A 319 14.46 2.08 -4.28
N GLN A 320 14.03 0.81 -4.40
CA GLN A 320 14.10 -0.14 -3.30
C GLN A 320 15.54 -0.43 -2.86
N HIS A 321 16.49 -0.53 -3.80
CA HIS A 321 17.92 -0.71 -3.45
C HIS A 321 18.49 0.52 -2.75
N ALA A 322 18.08 1.71 -3.14
CA ALA A 322 18.64 2.94 -2.60
C ALA A 322 17.95 3.43 -1.32
N CYS A 323 16.68 3.11 -1.12
CA CYS A 323 15.82 3.69 -0.09
C CYS A 323 15.36 2.69 0.99
N SER A 324 15.79 1.42 0.93
CA SER A 324 15.55 0.48 2.03
C SER A 324 16.45 0.82 3.23
N VAL A 325 15.81 1.20 4.34
CA VAL A 325 16.45 1.59 5.60
C VAL A 325 16.32 0.50 6.67
N LEU A 326 15.34 -0.39 6.51
CA LEU A 326 15.17 -1.62 7.28
C LEU A 326 16.04 -2.77 6.75
N GLN A 327 16.75 -2.60 5.63
CA GLN A 327 17.60 -3.61 5.00
C GLN A 327 16.82 -4.87 4.59
N LEU A 328 15.63 -4.66 4.00
CA LEU A 328 14.77 -5.72 3.47
C LEU A 328 15.26 -6.16 2.08
N ASN A 329 16.20 -7.11 2.09
CA ASN A 329 16.84 -7.59 0.85
C ASN A 329 16.15 -8.83 0.24
N ARG A 330 15.31 -9.53 1.01
CA ARG A 330 14.61 -10.77 0.61
C ARG A 330 13.24 -10.84 1.28
N ILE A 331 12.28 -11.44 0.60
CA ILE A 331 10.90 -11.57 1.11
C ILE A 331 10.85 -12.41 2.39
N ASP A 332 11.71 -13.43 2.51
CA ASP A 332 11.86 -14.27 3.72
C ASP A 332 12.32 -13.49 4.97
N SER A 333 12.78 -12.25 4.80
CA SER A 333 13.16 -11.39 5.92
C SER A 333 11.98 -10.62 6.53
N VAL A 334 10.79 -10.66 5.91
CA VAL A 334 9.58 -10.00 6.39
C VAL A 334 8.94 -10.73 7.59
N PRO A 335 8.71 -12.07 7.56
CA PRO A 335 8.08 -12.81 8.66
C PRO A 335 8.62 -12.52 10.07
N PRO A 336 9.95 -12.49 10.32
CA PRO A 336 10.47 -12.17 11.66
C PRO A 336 10.09 -10.77 12.14
N ARG A 337 9.97 -9.78 11.25
CA ARG A 337 9.60 -8.40 11.62
C ARG A 337 8.12 -8.31 11.94
N VAL A 338 7.27 -8.94 11.14
CA VAL A 338 5.82 -9.03 11.41
C VAL A 338 5.58 -9.70 12.75
N ALA A 339 6.21 -10.85 12.99
CA ALA A 339 6.07 -11.57 14.26
C ALA A 339 6.60 -10.77 15.45
N ALA A 340 7.71 -10.06 15.29
CA ALA A 340 8.26 -9.22 16.36
C ALA A 340 7.34 -8.04 16.71
N ILE A 341 6.72 -7.40 15.71
CA ILE A 341 5.73 -6.34 15.92
C ILE A 341 4.51 -6.88 16.67
N LEU A 342 3.93 -8.00 16.21
CA LEU A 342 2.80 -8.64 16.88
C LEU A 342 3.12 -9.06 18.31
N CYS A 343 4.31 -9.63 18.55
CA CYS A 343 4.73 -10.02 19.89
C CYS A 343 4.93 -8.81 20.81
N ASN A 344 5.44 -7.70 20.28
CA ASN A 344 5.49 -6.45 21.02
C ASN A 344 4.07 -5.97 21.36
N ASP A 345 3.12 -6.11 20.44
CA ASP A 345 1.73 -5.69 20.68
C ASP A 345 1.07 -6.50 21.78
N MET A 346 1.24 -7.83 21.76
CA MET A 346 0.71 -8.70 22.81
C MET A 346 1.39 -8.45 24.16
N ALA A 347 2.69 -8.15 24.19
CA ALA A 347 3.42 -7.93 25.43
C ALA A 347 3.08 -6.59 26.12
N HIS A 348 2.49 -5.62 25.42
CA HIS A 348 2.16 -4.31 25.97
C HIS A 348 0.64 -4.15 26.02
N ALA A 349 0.06 -4.17 27.24
CA ALA A 349 -1.38 -4.02 27.51
C ALA A 349 -2.04 -2.74 26.97
N HIS A 350 -1.24 -1.84 26.40
CA HIS A 350 -1.55 -0.42 26.31
C HIS A 350 -1.98 0.06 24.95
N TYR A 351 -2.11 -0.77 23.91
CA TYR A 351 -2.84 -0.37 22.70
C TYR A 351 -4.34 -0.24 22.98
N ARG A 352 -4.68 0.67 23.89
CA ARG A 352 -5.98 1.28 24.11
C ARG A 352 -6.31 2.23 22.96
N ILE A 353 -6.02 1.85 21.73
CA ILE A 353 -6.91 2.29 20.67
C ILE A 353 -8.08 1.32 20.82
N HIS A 354 -9.07 1.74 21.60
CA HIS A 354 -10.39 1.15 21.55
C HIS A 354 -10.68 0.88 20.06
N ASN A 355 -10.85 -0.41 19.73
CA ASN A 355 -11.24 -0.89 18.40
C ASN A 355 -10.09 -1.18 17.40
N SER A 356 -8.83 -1.33 17.82
CA SER A 356 -7.77 -1.90 16.95
C SER A 356 -7.99 -3.36 16.55
N CYS A 357 -9.03 -3.96 17.12
CA CYS A 357 -9.75 -5.10 16.63
C CYS A 357 -11.09 -4.95 17.34
N ASP A 358 -12.20 -4.72 16.64
CA ASP A 358 -13.53 -4.97 17.21
C ASP A 358 -13.78 -6.47 17.52
N GLU A 359 -12.69 -7.22 17.57
CA GLU A 359 -12.51 -8.59 17.18
C GLU A 359 -11.72 -9.36 18.27
N LEU A 360 -10.99 -8.64 19.13
CA LEU A 360 -10.24 -9.17 20.29
C LEU A 360 -10.74 -8.54 21.62
N HIS A 361 -12.01 -8.10 21.66
CA HIS A 361 -12.68 -7.34 22.74
C HIS A 361 -12.81 -8.05 24.11
N SER A 362 -12.06 -9.10 24.36
CA SER A 362 -12.29 -10.02 25.49
C SER A 362 -11.10 -10.18 26.44
N TYR A 363 -9.99 -9.45 26.25
CA TYR A 363 -8.84 -9.61 27.14
C TYR A 363 -8.90 -8.72 28.38
N PRO A 364 -8.45 -9.24 29.54
CA PRO A 364 -8.22 -8.39 30.70
C PRO A 364 -7.20 -7.29 30.35
N ASN A 365 -7.35 -6.12 30.99
CA ASN A 365 -6.49 -4.94 30.86
C ASN A 365 -5.02 -5.16 31.31
N GLU A 366 -4.55 -6.41 31.36
CA GLU A 366 -3.26 -6.82 31.90
C GLU A 366 -2.32 -7.24 30.77
N ALA A 367 -1.05 -6.85 30.90
CA ALA A 367 -0.03 -7.22 29.92
C ALA A 367 0.19 -8.73 29.98
N PHE A 368 0.21 -9.38 28.82
CA PHE A 368 0.65 -10.78 28.76
C PHE A 368 2.08 -10.90 29.25
N SER A 369 2.36 -11.97 29.99
CA SER A 369 3.76 -12.33 30.26
C SER A 369 4.49 -12.55 28.93
N PRO A 370 5.83 -12.39 28.88
CA PRO A 370 6.59 -12.60 27.65
C PRO A 370 6.35 -13.96 26.98
N LYS A 371 6.01 -15.00 27.76
CA LYS A 371 5.70 -16.34 27.24
C LYS A 371 4.32 -16.38 26.59
N GLU A 372 3.32 -15.78 27.22
CA GLU A 372 1.96 -15.71 26.69
C GLU A 372 1.90 -14.85 25.43
N ALA A 373 2.63 -13.73 25.40
CA ALA A 373 2.72 -12.87 24.22
C ALA A 373 3.27 -13.62 22.99
N GLN A 374 4.30 -14.45 23.19
CA GLN A 374 4.89 -15.28 22.12
C GLN A 374 3.94 -16.37 21.64
N LEU A 375 3.22 -17.01 22.55
CA LEU A 375 2.20 -18.01 22.23
C LEU A 375 1.05 -17.40 21.45
N MET A 376 0.50 -16.29 21.95
CA MET A 376 -0.55 -15.54 21.29
C MET A 376 -0.13 -15.11 19.89
N THR A 377 1.10 -14.61 19.74
CA THR A 377 1.64 -14.23 18.43
C THR A 377 1.69 -15.40 17.47
N THR A 378 2.21 -16.55 17.90
CA THR A 378 2.29 -17.77 17.08
C THR A 378 0.90 -18.20 16.63
N TRP A 379 -0.08 -18.12 17.54
CA TRP A 379 -1.46 -18.48 17.30
C TRP A 379 -2.18 -17.52 16.33
N VAL A 380 -2.01 -16.20 16.50
CA VAL A 380 -2.51 -15.18 15.57
C VAL A 380 -1.91 -15.36 14.17
N ILE A 381 -0.61 -15.60 14.08
CA ILE A 381 0.05 -15.87 12.80
C ILE A 381 -0.58 -17.11 12.14
N ARG A 382 -0.79 -18.18 12.91
CA ARG A 382 -1.37 -19.41 12.38
C ARG A 382 -2.80 -19.22 11.88
N HIS A 383 -3.67 -18.58 12.66
CA HIS A 383 -5.08 -18.45 12.29
C HIS A 383 -5.32 -17.34 11.26
N CYS A 384 -4.69 -16.17 11.42
CA CYS A 384 -4.94 -15.01 10.58
C CYS A 384 -3.99 -14.90 9.39
N LEU A 385 -2.70 -15.21 9.55
CA LEU A 385 -1.70 -14.96 8.50
C LEU A 385 -1.37 -16.21 7.67
N LEU A 386 -1.55 -17.40 8.23
CA LEU A 386 -1.43 -18.69 7.52
C LEU A 386 -2.82 -19.24 7.16
N GLY A 387 -3.79 -19.13 8.07
CA GLY A 387 -5.16 -19.55 7.88
C GLY A 387 -6.03 -18.50 7.16
N THR A 388 -7.31 -18.83 7.00
CA THR A 388 -8.35 -17.90 6.50
C THR A 388 -9.05 -17.14 7.61
N GLY A 389 -8.58 -17.28 8.86
CA GLY A 389 -9.24 -16.68 10.02
C GLY A 389 -9.13 -15.16 10.02
N SER A 390 -10.12 -14.52 10.61
CA SER A 390 -10.09 -13.11 10.98
C SER A 390 -9.68 -12.98 12.45
N PRO A 391 -9.09 -11.84 12.86
CA PRO A 391 -8.93 -11.56 14.27
C PRO A 391 -10.26 -11.66 15.06
N GLY A 392 -11.41 -11.46 14.41
CA GLY A 392 -12.75 -11.51 15.01
C GLY A 392 -13.20 -12.89 15.47
N ASP A 393 -12.58 -13.93 14.93
CA ASP A 393 -12.89 -15.32 15.25
C ASP A 393 -12.38 -15.73 16.64
N PHE A 394 -11.61 -14.85 17.31
CA PHE A 394 -10.88 -15.17 18.52
C PHE A 394 -11.73 -15.15 19.81
N GLY A 395 -12.90 -14.51 19.83
CA GLY A 395 -13.94 -14.65 20.87
C GLY A 395 -13.48 -14.49 22.33
N GLN A 396 -14.35 -14.82 23.30
CA GLN A 396 -14.03 -14.80 24.75
C GLN A 396 -13.19 -16.00 25.24
N SER A 397 -12.74 -16.87 24.34
CA SER A 397 -12.26 -18.22 24.71
C SER A 397 -10.76 -18.28 25.05
N LEU A 398 -10.05 -17.17 25.07
CA LEU A 398 -8.58 -17.18 25.10
C LEU A 398 -7.97 -17.08 26.49
N TYR A 399 -8.76 -17.31 27.53
CA TYR A 399 -8.21 -17.39 28.89
C TYR A 399 -8.63 -18.68 29.59
N PRO A 400 -7.69 -19.47 30.13
CA PRO A 400 -6.22 -19.31 30.07
C PRO A 400 -5.59 -19.92 28.79
N LEU A 401 -4.68 -19.18 28.14
CA LEU A 401 -3.87 -19.72 27.02
C LEU A 401 -2.78 -20.65 27.54
N THR A 402 -3.03 -21.95 27.43
CA THR A 402 -1.99 -22.98 27.50
C THR A 402 -1.65 -23.47 26.09
N VAL A 403 -0.44 -24.03 25.90
CA VAL A 403 -0.04 -24.71 24.65
C VAL A 403 -1.05 -25.80 24.25
N GLU A 404 -1.72 -26.41 25.22
CA GLU A 404 -2.76 -27.43 24.97
C GLU A 404 -4.08 -26.81 24.50
N SER A 405 -4.49 -25.67 25.09
CA SER A 405 -5.68 -24.93 24.65
C SER A 405 -5.54 -24.35 23.23
N SER A 406 -4.34 -23.90 22.85
CA SER A 406 -4.04 -23.42 21.49
C SER A 406 -4.05 -24.55 20.47
N ARG A 407 -3.63 -25.77 20.86
CA ARG A 407 -3.69 -26.98 20.02
C ARG A 407 -5.11 -27.49 19.80
N LEU A 408 -5.97 -27.40 20.83
CA LEU A 408 -7.36 -27.88 20.78
C LEU A 408 -8.26 -27.03 19.87
N THR A 409 -8.10 -25.70 19.90
CA THR A 409 -8.81 -24.77 19.00
C THR A 409 -8.27 -24.83 17.56
N ALA A 410 -6.98 -25.09 17.39
CA ALA A 410 -6.34 -25.20 16.08
C ALA A 410 -6.73 -26.45 15.26
N ASN A 411 -7.48 -27.39 15.85
CA ASN A 411 -8.03 -28.55 15.13
C ASN A 411 -9.34 -28.23 14.37
N GLN A 412 -9.90 -27.03 14.52
CA GLN A 412 -10.93 -26.55 13.60
C GLN A 412 -10.26 -26.15 12.29
N GLN A 413 -10.45 -26.96 11.27
CA GLN A 413 -9.81 -26.85 9.96
C GLN A 413 -10.15 -25.52 9.28
N THR A 414 -9.33 -24.49 9.46
CA THR A 414 -9.27 -23.38 8.50
C THR A 414 -8.58 -23.90 7.25
N ALA A 415 -9.27 -23.86 6.11
CA ALA A 415 -8.67 -24.23 4.82
C ALA A 415 -7.34 -23.44 4.63
N PRO A 416 -6.23 -24.09 4.23
CA PRO A 416 -4.96 -23.40 4.08
C PRO A 416 -5.09 -22.37 2.95
N ARG A 417 -4.93 -21.09 3.27
CA ARG A 417 -4.78 -20.02 2.27
C ARG A 417 -3.31 -19.81 1.89
N ALA A 418 -2.38 -20.40 2.63
CA ALA A 418 -1.16 -19.71 2.98
C ALA A 418 -0.07 -19.64 1.91
N ASP A 419 0.40 -18.42 1.70
CA ASP A 419 1.80 -18.18 1.34
C ASP A 419 2.73 -18.91 2.36
N PRO A 420 3.68 -19.74 1.90
CA PRO A 420 4.56 -20.52 2.77
C PRO A 420 5.48 -19.66 3.67
N LEU A 421 5.56 -18.34 3.44
CA LEU A 421 6.45 -17.43 4.17
C LEU A 421 6.23 -17.42 5.69
N MET A 422 4.99 -17.60 6.17
CA MET A 422 4.68 -17.58 7.60
C MET A 422 4.71 -18.97 8.27
N HIS A 423 4.94 -20.04 7.51
CA HIS A 423 4.84 -21.42 8.01
C HIS A 423 5.78 -21.71 9.18
N GLU A 424 7.02 -21.19 9.13
CA GLU A 424 7.96 -21.34 10.24
C GLU A 424 7.36 -20.74 11.52
N TRP A 425 6.73 -19.57 11.42
CA TRP A 425 6.21 -18.78 12.54
C TRP A 425 4.85 -19.23 13.06
N ALA A 426 4.11 -19.98 12.27
CA ALA A 426 2.82 -20.56 12.64
C ALA A 426 2.92 -21.94 13.31
N ASN A 427 4.10 -22.56 13.31
CA ASN A 427 4.25 -23.94 13.76
C ASN A 427 4.26 -24.06 15.30
N ASP A 428 3.40 -24.94 15.84
CA ASP A 428 3.27 -25.29 17.26
C ASP A 428 4.42 -26.21 17.74
N ALA A 429 5.65 -25.72 17.59
CA ALA A 429 6.79 -26.33 18.25
C ALA A 429 6.66 -26.21 19.78
N ASP A 430 7.52 -26.91 20.52
CA ASP A 430 7.57 -26.77 21.98
C ASP A 430 7.90 -25.31 22.41
N MET A 431 7.57 -24.97 23.65
CA MET A 431 7.81 -23.60 24.17
C MET A 431 9.27 -23.17 24.09
N ALA A 432 10.21 -24.12 24.18
CA ALA A 432 11.63 -23.83 24.05
C ALA A 432 11.99 -23.36 22.63
N THR A 433 11.43 -23.99 21.59
CA THR A 433 11.64 -23.57 20.20
C THR A 433 10.99 -22.21 19.93
N ILE A 434 9.75 -22.00 20.41
CA ILE A 434 9.04 -20.71 20.27
C ILE A 434 9.88 -19.59 20.92
N GLN A 435 10.29 -19.77 22.18
CA GLN A 435 11.12 -18.79 22.90
C GLN A 435 12.44 -18.52 22.18
N THR A 436 13.10 -19.55 21.66
CA THR A 436 14.36 -19.40 20.93
C THR A 436 14.18 -18.56 19.66
N ARG A 437 13.09 -18.81 18.90
CA ARG A 437 12.73 -18.07 17.68
C ARG A 437 12.48 -16.58 17.96
N PHE A 438 11.73 -16.26 19.01
CA PHE A 438 11.43 -14.87 19.39
C PHE A 438 12.63 -14.16 20.06
N LYS A 439 13.44 -14.85 20.86
CA LYS A 439 14.57 -14.25 21.61
C LYS A 439 15.68 -13.71 20.70
N THR A 440 15.97 -14.39 19.60
CA THR A 440 17.08 -14.01 18.71
C THR A 440 16.73 -12.87 17.75
N ARG A 441 15.44 -12.67 17.41
CA ARG A 441 15.05 -11.82 16.27
C ARG A 441 14.09 -10.68 16.57
N THR A 442 13.54 -10.60 17.79
CA THR A 442 12.76 -9.43 18.23
C THR A 442 13.64 -8.21 18.52
N ARG A 443 14.94 -8.41 18.81
CA ARG A 443 15.92 -7.35 19.13
C ARG A 443 15.94 -6.20 18.11
N ASP A 444 15.79 -6.52 16.82
CA ASP A 444 15.86 -5.57 15.72
C ASP A 444 14.63 -4.67 15.60
N CYS A 445 13.52 -5.04 16.25
CA CYS A 445 12.30 -4.24 16.33
C CYS A 445 12.27 -3.35 17.59
N TYR A 446 13.22 -3.49 18.53
CA TYR A 446 13.35 -2.65 19.73
C TYR A 446 14.12 -1.35 19.50
N LYS A 447 14.02 -0.78 18.29
CA LYS A 447 14.59 0.53 18.01
C LYS A 447 13.86 1.60 18.80
N SER A 448 14.59 2.54 19.40
CA SER A 448 14.01 3.69 20.10
C SER A 448 13.20 4.58 19.13
N LEU A 449 12.29 5.41 19.65
CA LEU A 449 11.56 6.39 18.81
C LEU A 449 12.52 7.26 17.98
N ARG A 450 13.65 7.67 18.58
CA ARG A 450 14.69 8.47 17.90
C ARG A 450 15.29 7.72 16.71
N GLU A 451 15.61 6.44 16.88
CA GLU A 451 16.16 5.61 15.81
C GLU A 451 15.15 5.38 14.70
N VAL A 452 13.89 5.07 15.03
CA VAL A 452 12.84 4.87 14.01
C VAL A 452 12.59 6.18 13.25
N THR A 453 12.50 7.31 13.95
CA THR A 453 12.36 8.64 13.33
C THR A 453 13.53 8.97 12.40
N HIS A 454 14.75 8.59 12.79
CA HIS A 454 15.92 8.74 11.93
C HIS A 454 15.82 7.89 10.66
N LEU A 455 15.35 6.65 10.74
CA LEU A 455 15.15 5.79 9.57
C LEU A 455 14.11 6.36 8.62
N VAL A 456 12.99 6.87 9.13
CA VAL A 456 11.96 7.52 8.30
C VAL A 456 12.54 8.75 7.60
N SER A 457 13.24 9.61 8.34
CA SER A 457 13.89 10.80 7.79
C SER A 457 14.95 10.45 6.73
N GLN A 458 15.71 9.38 6.97
CA GLN A 458 16.70 8.87 6.04
C GLN A 458 16.04 8.35 4.76
N GLN A 459 14.95 7.58 4.86
CA GLN A 459 14.19 7.12 3.70
C GLN A 459 13.64 8.29 2.89
N MET A 460 13.07 9.31 3.55
CA MET A 460 12.59 10.53 2.89
C MET A 460 13.73 11.25 2.15
N ALA A 461 14.91 11.37 2.77
CA ALA A 461 16.07 12.00 2.15
C ALA A 461 16.60 11.20 0.94
N LEU A 462 16.64 9.87 1.05
CA LEU A 462 17.07 8.98 -0.05
C LEU A 462 16.06 9.02 -1.21
N ALA A 463 14.76 9.06 -0.91
CA ALA A 463 13.71 9.18 -1.92
C ALA A 463 13.74 10.52 -2.69
N ARG A 464 14.35 11.58 -2.12
CA ARG A 464 14.62 12.83 -2.85
C ARG A 464 15.81 12.73 -3.79
N GLN A 465 16.77 11.84 -3.50
CA GLN A 465 17.94 11.61 -4.35
C GLN A 465 17.67 10.59 -5.45
N GLN A 466 16.76 9.64 -5.19
CA GLN A 466 16.34 8.61 -6.12
C GLN A 466 14.83 8.74 -6.35
N PRO A 467 14.39 9.21 -7.53
CA PRO A 467 13.01 9.57 -7.78
C PRO A 467 12.09 8.35 -7.58
N TYR A 468 10.97 8.58 -6.90
CA TYR A 468 9.94 7.57 -6.66
C TYR A 468 9.25 7.15 -7.98
N PRO A 469 8.81 5.89 -8.17
CA PRO A 469 8.16 5.44 -9.41
C PRO A 469 6.75 6.03 -9.73
N LEU A 470 6.46 7.31 -9.45
CA LEU A 470 5.11 7.90 -9.62
C LEU A 470 4.55 7.78 -11.04
N ARG A 471 5.39 7.92 -12.07
CA ARG A 471 4.96 7.89 -13.49
C ARG A 471 4.47 6.54 -13.98
N THR A 472 4.77 5.48 -13.24
CA THR A 472 4.28 4.13 -13.52
C THR A 472 2.94 3.82 -12.86
N GLY A 473 2.24 4.85 -12.35
CA GLY A 473 0.95 4.71 -11.66
C GLY A 473 1.06 4.18 -10.24
N PHE A 474 2.28 4.12 -9.69
CA PHE A 474 2.51 3.71 -8.32
C PHE A 474 2.00 4.78 -7.35
N PRO A 475 1.32 4.41 -6.25
CA PRO A 475 0.89 5.36 -5.23
C PRO A 475 2.11 6.04 -4.59
N PRO A 476 1.97 7.28 -4.10
CA PRO A 476 3.05 7.95 -3.40
C PRO A 476 3.46 7.21 -2.12
N PRO A 477 4.65 7.49 -1.57
CA PRO A 477 5.02 6.99 -0.24
C PRO A 477 4.00 7.38 0.84
N LEU A 478 3.74 6.49 1.80
CA LEU A 478 2.77 6.72 2.89
C LEU A 478 3.05 7.94 3.79
N TRP A 479 4.28 8.46 3.80
CA TRP A 479 4.63 9.68 4.52
C TRP A 479 4.36 10.97 3.72
N LEU A 480 4.03 10.85 2.43
CA LEU A 480 3.59 11.97 1.63
C LEU A 480 2.09 12.18 1.92
N PRO A 481 1.67 13.36 2.38
CA PRO A 481 0.26 13.61 2.67
C PRO A 481 -0.56 13.45 1.38
N GLU A 482 -1.61 12.64 1.43
CA GLU A 482 -2.66 12.69 0.42
C GLU A 482 -3.46 13.96 0.65
N MET A 483 -3.39 14.89 -0.31
CA MET A 483 -4.10 16.15 -0.23
C MET A 483 -5.35 16.05 -1.12
N SER A 484 -6.52 16.21 -0.51
CA SER A 484 -7.81 16.20 -1.20
C SER A 484 -7.94 17.39 -2.14
N SER A 485 -8.81 17.25 -3.14
CA SER A 485 -9.08 18.21 -4.21
C SER A 485 -9.64 19.57 -3.79
N GLU A 486 -9.71 19.87 -2.48
CA GLU A 486 -10.20 21.14 -1.93
C GLU A 486 -9.09 22.17 -1.68
N ASP A 487 -7.86 21.89 -2.12
CA ASP A 487 -6.77 22.89 -2.19
C ASP A 487 -6.93 23.87 -3.36
N VAL A 488 -8.12 24.45 -3.47
CA VAL A 488 -8.44 25.52 -4.40
C VAL A 488 -9.14 26.63 -3.64
N GLU A 489 -8.35 27.41 -2.90
CA GLU A 489 -8.59 28.85 -2.71
C GLU A 489 -7.34 29.64 -3.08
#